data_AF-A0A8T3R3S2-F1
#
_entry.id   AF-A0A8T3R3S2-F1
#
_cell.length_a   1.000
_cell.length_b   1.000
_cell.length_c   1.000
_cell.angle_alpha   90.00
_cell.angle_beta   90.00
_cell.angle_gamma   90.00
#
_symmetry.space_group_name_H-M   'P 1'
#
loop_
_entity.id
_entity.type
_entity.pdbx_description
1 polymer ?
#
loop_
_entity_poly.entity_id
_entity_poly.type
_entity_poly.pdbx_seq_one_letter_code
_entity_poly.pdbx_strand_id
1 'polypeptide(L)'
;MSRYAGFAVAALATVLYWLANRQFDAGRGDFFYLAEAFLNGRTWLTFQPGPNDVIVEAGRYYVPFAPFPAMALMPLVAIVGAVTADQLESGINAALAGASVGMCWWLMGRIGVASLRDRLWLAVLFGFSTQILWITTRGGVWHTGQLIATILTLGCLIELWGARRAWVVGLLAGAAFLTRAPLAFAMPFYALMLWPEGDRAAAAVRSVLAAIPRRRWAALTAAFLPAIVFFFAYNAMRFGSPLESGYALATLPDWLERQRAVGLFSIAHIPMNIDLLFLHLPTPIAAPPYFKPDGLGMSVFITSPGLLFALRADWRDRRSWWLAGAAVA
;
A
#
# COMPACT_ATOMS: atom_id res chain seq x y z
N MET A 1 -24.11 -7.83 15.74
CA MET A 1 -23.73 -8.79 14.66
C MET A 1 -22.66 -8.25 13.69
N SER A 2 -22.64 -6.97 13.31
CA SER A 2 -21.72 -6.42 12.27
C SER A 2 -20.21 -6.49 12.56
N ARG A 3 -19.75 -6.43 13.82
CA ARG A 3 -18.30 -6.39 14.14
C ARG A 3 -17.64 -7.76 14.03
N TYR A 4 -18.26 -8.79 14.61
CA TYR A 4 -17.77 -10.18 14.57
C TYR A 4 -17.75 -10.76 13.15
N ALA A 5 -18.69 -10.35 12.29
CA ALA A 5 -18.71 -10.74 10.89
C ALA A 5 -17.41 -10.33 10.16
N GLY A 6 -16.84 -9.16 10.47
CA GLY A 6 -15.58 -8.73 9.85
C GLY A 6 -14.38 -9.60 10.24
N PHE A 7 -14.33 -10.08 11.48
CA PHE A 7 -13.30 -11.03 11.91
C PHE A 7 -13.46 -12.40 11.24
N ALA A 8 -14.70 -12.89 11.10
CA ALA A 8 -14.97 -14.12 10.38
C ALA A 8 -14.58 -14.01 8.89
N VAL A 9 -14.91 -12.88 8.25
CA VAL A 9 -14.49 -12.58 6.87
C VAL A 9 -12.97 -12.54 6.75
N ALA A 10 -12.27 -11.88 7.68
CA ALA A 10 -10.81 -11.82 7.69
C ALA A 10 -10.18 -13.20 7.85
N ALA A 11 -10.65 -14.00 8.82
CA ALA A 11 -10.15 -15.34 9.07
C ALA A 11 -10.37 -16.28 7.88
N LEU A 12 -11.57 -16.26 7.30
CA LEU A 12 -11.88 -17.04 6.10
C LEU A 12 -10.99 -16.63 4.92
N ALA A 13 -10.84 -15.32 4.68
CA ALA A 13 -9.97 -14.81 3.63
C ALA A 13 -8.51 -15.24 3.85
N THR A 14 -7.99 -15.15 5.08
CA THR A 14 -6.65 -15.63 5.42
C THR A 14 -6.46 -17.11 5.09
N VAL A 15 -7.42 -17.96 5.47
CA VAL A 15 -7.33 -19.39 5.14
C VAL A 15 -7.31 -19.60 3.62
N LEU A 16 -8.17 -18.91 2.87
CA LEU A 16 -8.22 -19.02 1.42
C LEU A 16 -6.92 -18.57 0.75
N TYR A 17 -6.35 -17.44 1.16
CA TYR A 17 -5.06 -16.98 0.63
C TYR A 17 -3.91 -17.91 0.99
N TRP A 18 -3.89 -18.41 2.22
CA TRP A 18 -2.87 -19.34 2.65
C TRP A 18 -2.95 -20.65 1.85
N LEU A 19 -4.14 -21.21 1.66
CA LEU A 19 -4.33 -22.40 0.82
C LEU A 19 -3.91 -22.17 -0.64
N ALA A 20 -4.14 -20.96 -1.17
CA ALA A 20 -3.74 -20.59 -2.52
C ALA A 20 -2.21 -20.45 -2.69
N ASN A 21 -1.45 -20.22 -1.61
CA ASN A 21 -0.03 -19.86 -1.72
C ASN A 21 0.96 -20.51 -0.75
N ARG A 22 0.53 -21.45 0.10
CA ARG A 22 1.40 -22.03 1.15
C ARG A 22 2.69 -22.72 0.66
N GLN A 23 2.85 -22.92 -0.64
CA GLN A 23 4.01 -23.58 -1.25
C GLN A 23 4.92 -22.64 -2.05
N PHE A 24 4.53 -21.39 -2.27
CA PHE A 24 5.35 -20.45 -3.03
C PHE A 24 6.31 -19.73 -2.09
N ASP A 25 7.55 -19.60 -2.55
CA ASP A 25 8.59 -18.81 -1.91
C ASP A 25 9.17 -17.85 -2.96
N ALA A 26 9.14 -16.55 -2.65
CA ALA A 26 9.70 -15.52 -3.51
C ALA A 26 11.23 -15.43 -3.40
N GLY A 27 11.82 -16.02 -2.35
CA GLY A 27 13.23 -15.91 -1.99
C GLY A 27 13.62 -14.50 -1.55
N ARG A 28 12.65 -13.69 -1.10
CA ARG A 28 12.80 -12.24 -0.87
C ARG A 28 12.17 -11.80 0.45
N GLY A 29 12.59 -12.43 1.54
CA GLY A 29 12.22 -12.09 2.92
C GLY A 29 12.88 -10.82 3.47
N ASP A 30 13.30 -9.88 2.62
CA ASP A 30 14.16 -8.74 2.95
C ASP A 30 13.68 -7.95 4.18
N PHE A 31 12.37 -7.79 4.37
CA PHE A 31 11.82 -7.08 5.53
C PHE A 31 12.00 -7.81 6.85
N PHE A 32 12.02 -9.14 6.87
CA PHE A 32 12.26 -9.92 8.09
C PHE A 32 13.71 -9.77 8.55
N TYR A 33 14.65 -9.85 7.61
CA TYR A 33 16.07 -9.61 7.89
C TYR A 33 16.37 -8.15 8.23
N LEU A 34 15.68 -7.20 7.59
CA LEU A 34 15.79 -5.78 7.95
C LEU A 34 15.20 -5.49 9.34
N ALA A 35 14.12 -6.17 9.72
CA ALA A 35 13.55 -6.07 11.06
C ALA A 35 14.54 -6.60 12.12
N GLU A 36 15.22 -7.71 11.84
CA GLU A 36 16.31 -8.21 12.70
C GLU A 36 17.49 -7.23 12.74
N ALA A 37 17.85 -6.62 11.62
CA ALA A 37 18.88 -5.58 11.60
C ALA A 37 18.52 -4.41 12.54
N PHE A 38 17.27 -3.92 12.49
CA PHE A 38 16.78 -2.87 13.39
C PHE A 38 16.81 -3.29 14.86
N LEU A 39 16.39 -4.51 15.18
CA LEU A 39 16.48 -5.06 16.54
C LEU A 39 17.92 -5.09 17.08
N ASN A 40 18.90 -5.18 16.18
CA ASN A 40 20.34 -5.18 16.51
C ASN A 40 21.01 -3.80 16.29
N GLY A 41 20.23 -2.72 16.13
CA GLY A 41 20.76 -1.36 15.98
C GLY A 41 21.46 -1.08 14.64
N ARG A 42 21.17 -1.86 13.60
CA ARG A 42 21.76 -1.72 12.25
C ARG A 42 20.72 -1.27 11.24
N THR A 43 21.17 -0.55 10.22
CA THR A 43 20.35 -0.14 9.06
C THR A 43 20.69 -0.94 7.79
N TRP A 44 21.56 -1.95 7.90
CA TRP A 44 22.05 -2.79 6.82
C TRP A 44 21.92 -4.27 7.16
N LEU A 45 21.89 -5.10 6.11
CA LEU A 45 21.94 -6.55 6.16
C LEU A 45 23.39 -7.06 6.13
N THR A 46 23.62 -8.23 6.70
CA THR A 46 24.94 -8.91 6.73
C THR A 46 25.18 -9.83 5.54
N PHE A 47 24.19 -9.97 4.68
CA PHE A 47 24.26 -10.78 3.47
C PHE A 47 23.48 -10.10 2.35
N GLN A 48 23.72 -10.53 1.13
CA GLN A 48 22.99 -10.07 -0.05
C GLN A 48 21.71 -10.90 -0.22
N PRO A 49 20.50 -10.31 -0.08
CA PRO A 49 19.24 -11.06 -0.14
C PRO A 49 18.85 -11.50 -1.56
N GLY A 50 19.47 -10.92 -2.59
CA GLY A 50 19.21 -11.29 -3.98
C GLY A 50 20.09 -10.53 -4.98
N PRO A 51 19.95 -10.84 -6.28
CA PRO A 51 20.76 -10.21 -7.33
C PRO A 51 20.33 -8.77 -7.65
N ASN A 52 19.10 -8.38 -7.30
CA ASN A 52 18.52 -7.07 -7.60
C ASN A 52 17.88 -6.46 -6.35
N ASP A 53 17.61 -5.16 -6.40
CA ASP A 53 17.10 -4.34 -5.29
C ASP A 53 18.02 -4.39 -4.07
N VAL A 54 19.33 -4.42 -4.31
CA VAL A 54 20.36 -4.36 -3.26
C VAL A 54 21.36 -3.26 -3.60
N ILE A 55 21.69 -2.44 -2.61
CA ILE A 55 22.80 -1.50 -2.66
C ILE A 55 23.96 -2.12 -1.89
N VAL A 56 25.12 -2.23 -2.54
CA VAL A 56 26.36 -2.74 -1.93
C VAL A 56 27.29 -1.57 -1.70
N GLU A 57 27.54 -1.22 -0.44
CA GLU A 57 28.35 -0.05 -0.09
C GLU A 57 29.22 -0.33 1.13
N ALA A 58 30.53 -0.14 1.00
CA ALA A 58 31.51 -0.34 2.08
C ALA A 58 31.38 -1.69 2.82
N GLY A 59 31.11 -2.77 2.09
CA GLY A 59 30.93 -4.12 2.65
C GLY A 59 29.60 -4.33 3.40
N ARG A 60 28.66 -3.40 3.28
CA ARG A 60 27.29 -3.50 3.82
C ARG A 60 26.28 -3.69 2.69
N TYR A 61 25.19 -4.39 3.00
CA TYR A 61 24.09 -4.64 2.08
C TYR A 61 22.86 -3.87 2.53
N TYR A 62 22.31 -3.06 1.65
CA TYR A 62 21.17 -2.19 1.94
C TYR A 62 20.05 -2.52 0.96
N VAL A 63 18.79 -2.40 1.40
CA VAL A 63 17.62 -2.57 0.54
C VAL A 63 16.94 -1.21 0.29
N PRO A 64 16.51 -0.89 -0.94
CA PRO A 64 15.95 0.43 -1.27
C PRO A 64 14.54 0.64 -0.68
N PHE A 65 13.95 -0.41 -0.12
CA PHE A 65 12.59 -0.38 0.40
C PHE A 65 12.47 0.53 1.63
N ALA A 66 11.31 1.16 1.76
CA ALA A 66 11.02 2.02 2.89
C ALA A 66 10.89 1.19 4.20
N PRO A 67 11.27 1.74 5.36
CA PRO A 67 11.58 0.95 6.55
C PRO A 67 10.36 0.47 7.37
N PHE A 68 9.18 1.06 7.19
CA PHE A 68 8.05 0.79 8.09
C PHE A 68 7.57 -0.68 8.10
N PRO A 69 7.51 -1.41 6.96
CA PRO A 69 7.21 -2.84 6.98
C PRO A 69 8.11 -3.63 7.90
N ALA A 70 9.43 -3.42 7.84
CA ALA A 70 10.37 -4.04 8.75
C ALA A 70 10.11 -3.62 10.20
N MET A 71 9.87 -2.32 10.46
CA MET A 71 9.52 -1.85 11.81
C MET A 71 8.26 -2.50 12.37
N ALA A 72 7.22 -2.66 11.55
CA ALA A 72 5.96 -3.30 11.92
C ALA A 72 6.12 -4.81 12.17
N LEU A 73 7.10 -5.45 11.51
CA LEU A 73 7.43 -6.86 11.66
C LEU A 73 8.45 -7.14 12.78
N MET A 74 9.10 -6.12 13.35
CA MET A 74 10.05 -6.26 14.47
C MET A 74 9.49 -7.08 15.64
N PRO A 75 8.25 -6.87 16.13
CA PRO A 75 7.73 -7.68 17.23
C PRO A 75 7.62 -9.17 16.89
N LEU A 76 7.23 -9.50 15.65
CA LEU A 76 7.18 -10.89 15.19
C LEU A 76 8.58 -11.49 15.12
N VAL A 77 9.51 -10.78 14.47
CA VAL A 77 10.90 -11.23 14.29
C VAL A 77 11.62 -11.36 15.62
N ALA A 78 11.34 -10.52 16.62
CA ALA A 78 11.89 -10.65 17.96
C ALA A 78 11.46 -11.95 18.67
N ILE A 79 10.29 -12.50 18.31
CA ILE A 79 9.73 -13.72 18.92
C ILE A 79 10.21 -14.97 18.18
N VAL A 80 10.17 -14.97 16.85
CA VAL A 80 10.43 -16.19 16.04
C VAL A 80 11.77 -16.20 15.31
N GLY A 81 12.46 -15.06 15.21
CA GLY A 81 13.67 -14.87 14.40
C GLY A 81 13.38 -14.57 12.93
N ALA A 82 14.31 -13.92 12.23
CA ALA A 82 14.11 -13.51 10.84
C ALA A 82 13.98 -14.70 9.88
N VAL A 83 14.83 -15.72 10.04
CA VAL A 83 14.80 -16.93 9.20
C VAL A 83 13.46 -17.66 9.32
N THR A 84 12.94 -17.82 10.54
CA THR A 84 11.63 -18.46 10.74
C THR A 84 10.50 -17.59 10.19
N ALA A 85 10.56 -16.27 10.37
CA ALA A 85 9.56 -15.37 9.82
C ALA A 85 9.53 -15.39 8.28
N ASP A 86 10.70 -15.48 7.65
CA ASP A 86 10.86 -15.67 6.20
C ASP A 86 10.23 -16.98 5.73
N GLN A 87 10.52 -18.10 6.41
CA GLN A 87 9.87 -19.39 6.13
C GLN A 87 8.34 -19.37 6.31
N LEU A 88 7.82 -18.48 7.17
CA LEU A 88 6.40 -18.29 7.42
C LEU A 88 5.78 -17.17 6.55
N GLU A 89 6.53 -16.60 5.59
CA GLU A 89 6.10 -15.43 4.82
C GLU A 89 4.72 -15.64 4.18
N SER A 90 4.48 -16.80 3.57
CA SER A 90 3.19 -17.11 2.92
C SER A 90 2.01 -17.03 3.89
N GLY A 91 2.19 -17.48 5.13
CA GLY A 91 1.17 -17.38 6.20
C GLY A 91 1.00 -15.95 6.69
N ILE A 92 2.11 -15.21 6.85
CA ILE A 92 2.09 -13.80 7.26
C ILE A 92 1.36 -12.95 6.21
N ASN A 93 1.69 -13.13 4.92
CA ASN A 93 1.04 -12.43 3.83
C ASN A 93 -0.44 -12.79 3.71
N ALA A 94 -0.82 -14.05 3.91
CA ALA A 94 -2.22 -14.45 3.97
C ALA A 94 -2.97 -13.78 5.15
N ALA A 95 -2.32 -13.62 6.30
CA ALA A 95 -2.90 -12.91 7.45
C ALA A 95 -3.09 -11.42 7.15
N LEU A 96 -2.08 -10.75 6.55
CA LEU A 96 -2.17 -9.34 6.15
C LEU A 96 -3.24 -9.11 5.07
N ALA A 97 -3.35 -10.02 4.10
CA ALA A 97 -4.38 -9.97 3.07
C ALA A 97 -5.79 -10.16 3.65
N GLY A 98 -5.98 -11.16 4.52
CA GLY A 98 -7.27 -11.35 5.21
C GLY A 98 -7.64 -10.17 6.10
N ALA A 99 -6.66 -9.56 6.80
CA ALA A 99 -6.87 -8.32 7.54
C ALA A 99 -7.34 -7.17 6.63
N SER A 100 -6.75 -7.03 5.43
CA SER A 100 -7.19 -6.04 4.44
C SER A 100 -8.65 -6.28 4.01
N VAL A 101 -9.05 -7.53 3.76
CA VAL A 101 -10.44 -7.88 3.41
C VAL A 101 -11.40 -7.59 4.57
N GLY A 102 -11.03 -7.91 5.81
CA GLY A 102 -11.80 -7.58 7.01
C GLY A 102 -11.94 -6.07 7.23
N MET A 103 -10.89 -5.31 6.98
CA MET A 103 -10.92 -3.85 7.03
C MET A 103 -11.79 -3.26 5.92
N CYS A 104 -11.75 -3.82 4.71
CA CYS A 104 -12.68 -3.46 3.64
C CYS A 104 -14.14 -3.66 4.09
N TRP A 105 -14.46 -4.80 4.70
CA TRP A 105 -15.79 -5.06 5.27
C TRP A 105 -16.22 -3.99 6.29
N TRP A 106 -15.34 -3.63 7.22
CA TRP A 106 -15.63 -2.57 8.19
C TRP A 106 -15.78 -1.20 7.54
N LEU A 107 -14.95 -0.88 6.54
CA LEU A 107 -15.05 0.36 5.77
C LEU A 107 -16.41 0.46 5.06
N MET A 108 -16.88 -0.62 4.41
CA MET A 108 -18.20 -0.62 3.76
C MET A 108 -19.32 -0.34 4.77
N GLY A 109 -19.19 -0.86 5.99
CA GLY A 109 -20.11 -0.53 7.08
C GLY A 109 -20.05 0.92 7.52
N ARG A 110 -18.88 1.54 7.53
CA ARG A 110 -18.67 2.97 7.88
C ARG A 110 -19.19 3.92 6.81
N ILE A 111 -19.05 3.54 5.53
CA ILE A 111 -19.57 4.32 4.40
C ILE A 111 -21.11 4.27 4.35
N GLY A 112 -21.74 3.29 4.99
CA GLY A 112 -23.20 3.21 5.12
C GLY A 112 -23.86 2.20 4.18
N VAL A 113 -23.09 1.26 3.59
CA VAL A 113 -23.67 0.16 2.80
C VAL A 113 -24.55 -0.68 3.71
N ALA A 114 -25.88 -0.62 3.61
CA ALA A 114 -26.77 -1.30 4.58
C ALA A 114 -26.86 -2.81 4.34
N SER A 115 -26.89 -3.23 3.08
CA SER A 115 -27.04 -4.63 2.66
C SER A 115 -25.80 -5.45 3.01
N LEU A 116 -25.96 -6.51 3.82
CA LEU A 116 -24.88 -7.46 4.12
C LEU A 116 -24.41 -8.20 2.87
N ARG A 117 -25.33 -8.47 1.93
CA ARG A 117 -25.01 -9.07 0.63
C ARG A 117 -24.07 -8.16 -0.16
N ASP A 118 -24.35 -6.87 -0.22
CA ASP A 118 -23.55 -5.93 -0.99
C ASP A 118 -22.18 -5.72 -0.33
N ARG A 119 -22.13 -5.64 1.01
CA ARG A 119 -20.86 -5.62 1.75
C ARG A 119 -20.01 -6.86 1.45
N LEU A 120 -20.63 -8.04 1.40
CA LEU A 120 -19.93 -9.28 1.09
C LEU A 120 -19.37 -9.25 -0.34
N TRP A 121 -20.18 -8.87 -1.33
CA TRP A 121 -19.73 -8.80 -2.71
C TRP A 121 -18.66 -7.74 -2.94
N LEU A 122 -18.71 -6.60 -2.24
CA LEU A 122 -17.65 -5.59 -2.28
C LEU A 122 -16.35 -6.08 -1.63
N ALA A 123 -16.44 -6.81 -0.51
CA ALA A 123 -15.28 -7.44 0.11
C ALA A 123 -14.67 -8.55 -0.77
N VAL A 124 -15.52 -9.34 -1.44
CA VAL A 124 -15.08 -10.36 -2.41
C VAL A 124 -14.43 -9.71 -3.63
N LEU A 125 -15.04 -8.66 -4.18
CA LEU A 125 -14.46 -7.89 -5.28
C LEU A 125 -13.08 -7.35 -4.89
N PHE A 126 -12.97 -6.71 -3.73
CA PHE A 126 -11.71 -6.21 -3.20
C PHE A 126 -10.67 -7.32 -3.01
N GLY A 127 -11.02 -8.43 -2.36
CA GLY A 127 -10.05 -9.48 -2.02
C GLY A 127 -9.63 -10.37 -3.19
N PHE A 128 -10.57 -10.74 -4.05
CA PHE A 128 -10.36 -11.82 -5.04
C PHE A 128 -10.38 -11.34 -6.48
N SER A 129 -10.95 -10.16 -6.76
CA SER A 129 -10.93 -9.58 -8.11
C SER A 129 -9.86 -8.52 -8.28
N THR A 130 -9.28 -7.97 -7.20
CA THR A 130 -8.16 -7.03 -7.32
C THR A 130 -6.80 -7.72 -7.22
N GLN A 131 -5.74 -6.92 -7.25
CA GLN A 131 -4.36 -7.37 -7.09
C GLN A 131 -4.06 -8.02 -5.74
N ILE A 132 -4.95 -7.95 -4.74
CA ILE A 132 -4.73 -8.57 -3.41
C ILE A 132 -4.45 -10.07 -3.55
N LEU A 133 -5.19 -10.80 -4.37
CA LEU A 133 -4.92 -12.23 -4.60
C LEU A 133 -3.53 -12.43 -5.21
N TRP A 134 -3.22 -11.70 -6.29
CA TRP A 134 -1.93 -11.81 -7.00
C TRP A 134 -0.74 -11.53 -6.08
N ILE A 135 -0.73 -10.38 -5.40
CA ILE A 135 0.39 -9.98 -4.53
C ILE A 135 0.56 -10.96 -3.37
N THR A 136 -0.55 -11.49 -2.83
CA THR A 136 -0.48 -12.49 -1.75
C THR A 136 0.07 -13.83 -2.25
N THR A 137 -0.27 -14.22 -3.48
CA THR A 137 0.25 -15.45 -4.10
C THR A 137 1.69 -15.36 -4.61
N ARG A 138 2.21 -14.15 -4.80
CA ARG A 138 3.58 -13.95 -5.30
C ARG A 138 4.57 -13.62 -4.20
N GLY A 139 4.12 -13.16 -3.03
CA GLY A 139 4.96 -12.94 -1.84
C GLY A 139 6.19 -12.05 -2.07
N GLY A 140 7.18 -12.18 -1.19
CA GLY A 140 8.37 -11.35 -1.21
C GLY A 140 8.13 -9.92 -0.74
N VAL A 141 9.24 -9.24 -0.51
CA VAL A 141 9.32 -7.88 0.04
C VAL A 141 8.38 -6.89 -0.64
N TRP A 142 8.25 -6.91 -1.98
CA TRP A 142 7.42 -5.95 -2.71
C TRP A 142 5.94 -6.09 -2.36
N HIS A 143 5.47 -7.32 -2.22
CA HIS A 143 4.07 -7.65 -1.98
C HIS A 143 3.71 -7.58 -0.49
N THR A 144 4.60 -8.03 0.40
CA THR A 144 4.49 -7.82 1.85
C THR A 144 4.34 -6.32 2.17
N GLY A 145 5.17 -5.48 1.53
CA GLY A 145 5.05 -4.02 1.65
C GLY A 145 3.74 -3.47 1.11
N GLN A 146 3.24 -3.99 -0.01
CA GLN A 146 1.95 -3.58 -0.59
C GLN A 146 0.76 -3.94 0.33
N LEU A 147 0.78 -5.09 0.98
CA LEU A 147 -0.26 -5.51 1.92
C LEU A 147 -0.30 -4.60 3.16
N ILE A 148 0.85 -4.27 3.73
CA ILE A 148 0.95 -3.33 4.86
C ILE A 148 0.48 -1.93 4.46
N ALA A 149 0.92 -1.43 3.29
CA ALA A 149 0.42 -0.18 2.72
C ALA A 149 -1.11 -0.16 2.58
N THR A 150 -1.69 -1.27 2.12
CA THR A 150 -3.13 -1.41 1.93
C THR A 150 -3.88 -1.33 3.27
N ILE A 151 -3.40 -2.02 4.30
CA ILE A 151 -3.94 -1.95 5.67
C ILE A 151 -3.91 -0.51 6.20
N LEU A 152 -2.79 0.20 6.03
CA LEU A 152 -2.64 1.58 6.49
C LEU A 152 -3.59 2.53 5.76
N THR A 153 -3.70 2.39 4.44
CA THR A 153 -4.67 3.15 3.62
C THR A 153 -6.10 2.88 4.04
N LEU A 154 -6.50 1.61 4.22
CA LEU A 154 -7.82 1.26 4.74
C LEU A 154 -8.05 1.85 6.13
N GLY A 155 -7.02 1.88 6.98
CA GLY A 155 -7.05 2.54 8.28
C GLY A 155 -7.35 4.04 8.18
N CYS A 156 -6.68 4.75 7.26
CA CYS A 156 -6.97 6.15 6.94
C CYS A 156 -8.43 6.32 6.52
N LEU A 157 -8.93 5.51 5.58
CA LEU A 157 -10.31 5.61 5.11
C LEU A 157 -11.33 5.30 6.23
N ILE A 158 -11.12 4.25 7.03
CA ILE A 158 -12.00 3.91 8.16
C ILE A 158 -12.06 5.06 9.17
N GLU A 159 -10.93 5.72 9.45
CA GLU A 159 -10.89 6.88 10.34
C GLU A 159 -11.61 8.09 9.72
N LEU A 160 -11.43 8.33 8.42
CA LEU A 160 -12.06 9.44 7.67
C LEU A 160 -13.60 9.31 7.58
N TRP A 161 -14.14 8.10 7.55
CA TRP A 161 -15.59 7.83 7.70
C TRP A 161 -16.02 7.49 9.13
N GLY A 162 -15.11 7.62 10.08
CA GLY A 162 -15.32 7.32 11.49
C GLY A 162 -15.19 8.57 12.36
N ALA A 163 -14.26 8.51 13.31
CA ALA A 163 -14.05 9.59 14.28
C ALA A 163 -13.33 10.81 13.70
N ARG A 164 -12.77 10.71 12.47
CA ARG A 164 -12.15 11.81 11.73
C ARG A 164 -11.06 12.53 12.52
N ARG A 165 -10.33 11.78 13.37
CA ARG A 165 -9.20 12.29 14.15
C ARG A 165 -8.04 12.53 13.21
N ALA A 166 -7.83 13.78 12.86
CA ALA A 166 -6.84 14.19 11.88
C ALA A 166 -5.40 13.71 12.22
N TRP A 167 -5.04 13.68 13.50
CA TRP A 167 -3.74 13.17 13.94
C TRP A 167 -3.59 11.65 13.70
N VAL A 168 -4.65 10.86 13.86
CA VAL A 168 -4.64 9.41 13.56
C VAL A 168 -4.42 9.21 12.06
N VAL A 169 -5.14 9.98 11.22
CA VAL A 169 -4.96 9.95 9.77
C VAL A 169 -3.52 10.33 9.39
N GLY A 170 -2.94 11.35 10.05
CA GLY A 170 -1.54 11.76 9.84
C GLY A 170 -0.53 10.70 10.22
N LEU A 171 -0.70 10.02 11.36
CA LEU A 171 0.17 8.90 11.79
C LEU A 171 0.09 7.73 10.81
N LEU A 172 -1.12 7.32 10.42
CA LEU A 172 -1.33 6.23 9.48
C LEU A 172 -0.80 6.56 8.09
N ALA A 173 -1.02 7.79 7.60
CA ALA A 173 -0.47 8.26 6.34
C ALA A 173 1.07 8.33 6.38
N GLY A 174 1.66 8.71 7.52
CA GLY A 174 3.11 8.73 7.73
C GLY A 174 3.72 7.33 7.68
N ALA A 175 3.09 6.37 8.36
CA ALA A 175 3.44 4.96 8.26
C ALA A 175 3.27 4.43 6.82
N ALA A 176 2.23 4.85 6.11
CA ALA A 176 1.98 4.46 4.73
C ALA A 176 3.07 5.01 3.79
N PHE A 177 3.46 6.28 3.97
CA PHE A 177 4.60 6.89 3.28
C PHE A 177 5.91 6.13 3.54
N LEU A 178 6.20 5.78 4.80
CA LEU A 178 7.36 4.96 5.18
C LEU A 178 7.24 3.48 4.79
N THR A 179 6.12 3.07 4.20
CA THR A 179 5.95 1.77 3.56
C THR A 179 6.14 1.87 2.05
N ARG A 180 5.54 2.88 1.43
CA ARG A 180 5.64 3.20 0.01
C ARG A 180 5.58 4.71 -0.16
N ALA A 181 6.70 5.31 -0.60
CA ALA A 181 6.82 6.76 -0.76
C ALA A 181 5.70 7.40 -1.61
N PRO A 182 5.19 6.77 -2.70
CA PRO A 182 4.10 7.34 -3.49
C PRO A 182 2.82 7.62 -2.68
N LEU A 183 2.55 6.90 -1.58
CA LEU A 183 1.36 7.14 -0.76
C LEU A 183 1.35 8.51 -0.07
N ALA A 184 2.47 9.24 -0.07
CA ALA A 184 2.47 10.66 0.32
C ALA A 184 1.55 11.51 -0.58
N PHE A 185 1.36 11.15 -1.85
CA PHE A 185 0.50 11.90 -2.77
C PHE A 185 -1.00 11.76 -2.45
N ALA A 186 -1.40 10.77 -1.65
CA ALA A 186 -2.76 10.67 -1.12
C ALA A 186 -3.04 11.68 0.02
N MET A 187 -1.99 12.23 0.66
CA MET A 187 -2.11 13.10 1.84
C MET A 187 -2.94 14.37 1.61
N PRO A 188 -2.76 15.14 0.51
CA PRO A 188 -3.61 16.27 0.19
C PRO A 188 -5.09 15.89 0.12
N PHE A 189 -5.42 14.73 -0.42
CA PHE A 189 -6.81 14.25 -0.51
C PHE A 189 -7.37 13.85 0.84
N TYR A 190 -6.57 13.22 1.72
CA TYR A 190 -6.99 13.00 3.12
C TYR A 190 -7.25 14.32 3.85
N ALA A 191 -6.45 15.35 3.61
CA ALA A 191 -6.69 16.68 4.17
C ALA A 191 -7.99 17.30 3.63
N LEU A 192 -8.27 17.17 2.33
CA LEU A 192 -9.55 17.59 1.73
C LEU A 192 -10.73 16.82 2.33
N MET A 193 -10.59 15.51 2.54
CA MET A 193 -11.63 14.68 3.15
C MET A 193 -11.94 15.03 4.61
N LEU A 194 -11.04 15.72 5.32
CA LEU A 194 -11.26 16.25 6.67
C LEU A 194 -12.03 17.58 6.70
N TRP A 195 -12.36 18.14 5.53
CA TRP A 195 -13.20 19.33 5.43
C TRP A 195 -14.52 19.12 6.19
N PRO A 196 -15.03 20.13 6.92
CA PRO A 196 -16.30 20.01 7.62
C PRO A 196 -17.41 19.69 6.64
N GLU A 197 -18.25 18.72 6.99
CA GLU A 197 -19.49 18.47 6.26
C GLU A 197 -20.44 19.61 6.62
N GLY A 198 -20.48 20.64 5.77
CA GLY A 198 -21.31 21.82 6.00
C GLY A 198 -22.70 21.64 5.41
N ASP A 199 -23.71 22.08 6.15
CA ASP A 199 -25.04 22.30 5.61
C ASP A 199 -24.95 23.29 4.44
N ARG A 200 -25.47 22.93 3.27
CA ARG A 200 -25.30 23.73 2.03
C ARG A 200 -25.77 25.19 2.22
N ALA A 201 -26.73 25.40 3.11
CA ALA A 201 -27.25 26.72 3.50
C ALA A 201 -26.24 27.56 4.32
N ALA A 202 -25.46 26.95 5.22
CA ALA A 202 -24.48 27.67 6.05
C ALA A 202 -23.19 28.01 5.29
N ALA A 203 -22.85 27.21 4.27
CA ALA A 203 -21.68 27.44 3.41
C ALA A 203 -21.83 28.66 2.48
N ALA A 204 -23.07 29.06 2.14
CA ALA A 204 -23.34 30.25 1.33
C ALA A 204 -23.03 31.57 2.06
N VAL A 205 -23.05 31.57 3.40
CA VAL A 205 -22.87 32.76 4.25
C VAL A 205 -21.41 32.90 4.73
N ARG A 206 -20.65 31.80 4.83
CA ARG A 206 -19.25 31.85 5.26
C ARG A 206 -18.31 32.02 4.08
N SER A 207 -17.33 32.91 4.22
CA SER A 207 -16.22 32.97 3.27
C SER A 207 -15.52 31.60 3.21
N VAL A 208 -15.14 31.16 2.01
CA VAL A 208 -14.46 29.88 1.79
C VAL A 208 -13.22 29.73 2.69
N LEU A 209 -12.54 30.85 2.98
CA LEU A 209 -11.38 30.92 3.87
C LEU A 209 -11.71 30.63 5.35
N ALA A 210 -12.90 31.01 5.82
CA ALA A 210 -13.35 30.75 7.20
C ALA A 210 -13.80 29.29 7.42
N ALA A 211 -14.04 28.53 6.33
CA ALA A 211 -14.39 27.12 6.39
C ALA A 211 -13.18 26.17 6.39
N ILE A 212 -11.96 26.70 6.20
CA ILE A 212 -10.72 25.91 6.20
C ILE A 212 -10.51 25.27 7.59
N PRO A 213 -10.41 23.93 7.71
CA PRO A 213 -10.24 23.25 8.99
C PRO A 213 -8.78 23.31 9.47
N ARG A 214 -8.25 24.52 9.68
CA ARG A 214 -6.82 24.78 10.02
C ARG A 214 -6.31 23.90 11.16
N ARG A 215 -7.11 23.72 12.23
CA ARG A 215 -6.75 22.87 13.37
C ARG A 215 -6.60 21.39 12.99
N ARG A 216 -7.48 20.88 12.11
CA ARG A 216 -7.39 19.48 11.64
C ARG A 216 -6.19 19.30 10.73
N TRP A 217 -5.96 20.23 9.79
CA TRP A 217 -4.79 20.18 8.92
C TRP A 217 -3.49 20.30 9.70
N ALA A 218 -3.41 21.21 10.68
CA ALA A 218 -2.25 21.31 11.56
C ALA A 218 -2.02 20.00 12.34
N ALA A 219 -3.06 19.38 12.89
CA ALA A 219 -2.94 18.11 13.61
C ALA A 219 -2.53 16.95 12.69
N LEU A 220 -3.06 16.89 11.46
CA LEU A 220 -2.66 15.90 10.45
C LEU A 220 -1.18 16.08 10.07
N THR A 221 -0.78 17.31 9.73
CA THR A 221 0.60 17.62 9.34
C THR A 221 1.58 17.37 10.48
N ALA A 222 1.24 17.79 11.70
CA ALA A 222 2.08 17.55 12.88
C ALA A 222 2.27 16.06 13.17
N ALA A 223 1.26 15.22 12.92
CA ALA A 223 1.36 13.78 13.07
C ALA A 223 2.09 13.08 11.90
N PHE A 224 2.03 13.64 10.69
CA PHE A 224 2.74 13.13 9.51
C PHE A 224 4.23 13.51 9.52
N LEU A 225 4.57 14.69 10.04
CA LEU A 225 5.92 15.26 10.00
C LEU A 225 7.02 14.35 10.58
N PRO A 226 6.84 13.63 11.70
CA PRO A 226 7.83 12.69 12.21
C PRO A 226 8.25 11.63 11.18
N ALA A 227 7.32 11.18 10.33
CA ALA A 227 7.62 10.20 9.29
C ALA A 227 8.52 10.80 8.18
N ILE A 228 8.28 12.05 7.80
CA ILE A 228 9.15 12.78 6.86
C ILE A 228 10.55 12.96 7.44
N VAL A 229 10.63 13.44 8.69
CA VAL A 229 11.91 13.68 9.38
C VAL A 229 12.68 12.37 9.50
N PHE A 230 12.01 11.30 9.91
CA PHE A 230 12.60 9.97 9.99
C PHE A 230 13.11 9.48 8.64
N PHE A 231 12.36 9.64 7.55
CA PHE A 231 12.78 9.24 6.22
C PHE A 231 14.10 9.91 5.80
N PHE A 232 14.19 11.24 5.93
CA PHE A 232 15.41 11.98 5.58
C PHE A 232 16.58 11.63 6.49
N ALA A 233 16.35 11.49 7.80
CA ALA A 233 17.39 11.08 8.74
C ALA A 233 17.89 9.65 8.45
N TYR A 234 16.99 8.73 8.17
CA TYR A 234 17.29 7.33 7.84
C TYR A 234 18.14 7.24 6.57
N ASN A 235 17.80 7.99 5.53
CA ASN A 235 18.57 8.07 4.30
C ASN A 235 19.97 8.67 4.53
N ALA A 236 20.05 9.77 5.27
CA ALA A 236 21.33 10.40 5.60
C ALA A 236 22.26 9.47 6.38
N MET A 237 21.72 8.67 7.32
CA MET A 237 22.50 7.68 8.06
C MET A 237 23.00 6.52 7.18
N ARG A 238 22.27 6.15 6.14
CA ARG A 238 22.60 5.01 5.27
C ARG A 238 23.57 5.37 4.16
N PHE A 239 23.34 6.52 3.54
CA PHE A 239 23.97 6.90 2.27
C PHE A 239 24.67 8.26 2.34
N GLY A 240 24.77 8.87 3.52
CA GLY A 240 25.40 10.19 3.70
C GLY A 240 24.60 11.38 3.16
N SER A 241 23.44 11.13 2.53
CA SER A 241 22.56 12.17 1.96
C SER A 241 21.10 11.92 2.35
N PRO A 242 20.36 12.94 2.84
CA PRO A 242 18.94 12.77 3.14
C PRO A 242 18.10 12.50 1.89
N LEU A 243 18.55 12.98 0.73
CA LEU A 243 17.81 12.86 -0.54
C LEU A 243 18.10 11.55 -1.29
N GLU A 244 19.09 10.78 -0.87
CA GLU A 244 19.39 9.48 -1.47
C GLU A 244 18.53 8.40 -0.81
N SER A 245 17.57 7.85 -1.55
CA SER A 245 16.65 6.82 -1.05
C SER A 245 17.19 5.39 -1.21
N GLY A 246 18.26 5.22 -1.99
CA GLY A 246 18.82 3.93 -2.40
C GLY A 246 18.32 3.46 -3.76
N TYR A 247 17.23 4.00 -4.31
CA TYR A 247 16.72 3.61 -5.63
C TYR A 247 17.67 3.99 -6.79
N ALA A 248 18.47 5.05 -6.63
CA ALA A 248 19.48 5.43 -7.61
C ALA A 248 20.70 4.50 -7.57
N LEU A 249 20.93 3.83 -6.44
CA LEU A 249 22.12 3.01 -6.17
C LEU A 249 21.84 1.50 -6.29
N ALA A 250 20.57 1.09 -6.20
CA ALA A 250 20.21 -0.32 -6.19
C ALA A 250 20.61 -1.02 -7.49
N THR A 251 21.07 -2.25 -7.36
CA THR A 251 21.28 -3.18 -8.47
C THR A 251 19.94 -3.49 -9.14
N LEU A 252 19.89 -3.38 -10.46
CA LEU A 252 18.69 -3.66 -11.26
C LEU A 252 19.06 -4.53 -12.47
N PRO A 253 18.12 -5.30 -13.03
CA PRO A 253 18.32 -5.94 -14.32
C PRO A 253 18.46 -4.88 -15.43
N ASP A 254 19.22 -5.20 -16.49
CA ASP A 254 19.58 -4.27 -17.58
C ASP A 254 18.42 -3.45 -18.16
N TRP A 255 17.23 -4.05 -18.26
CA TRP A 255 16.06 -3.35 -18.80
C TRP A 255 15.53 -2.28 -17.84
N LEU A 256 15.60 -2.50 -16.53
CA LEU A 256 15.24 -1.50 -15.51
C LEU A 256 16.33 -0.43 -15.37
N GLU A 257 17.60 -0.79 -15.57
CA GLU A 257 18.70 0.19 -15.66
C GLU A 257 18.45 1.21 -16.77
N ARG A 258 18.05 0.72 -17.96
CA ARG A 258 17.66 1.59 -19.08
C ARG A 258 16.49 2.51 -18.73
N GLN A 259 15.48 2.01 -18.00
CA GLN A 259 14.37 2.84 -17.55
C GLN A 259 14.78 3.88 -16.51
N ARG A 260 15.67 3.50 -15.57
CA ARG A 260 16.22 4.41 -14.57
C ARG A 260 17.02 5.54 -15.21
N ALA A 261 17.79 5.25 -16.27
CA ALA A 261 18.56 6.25 -17.00
C ALA A 261 17.69 7.34 -17.66
N VAL A 262 16.44 7.03 -18.01
CA VAL A 262 15.45 8.02 -18.48
C VAL A 262 14.98 8.96 -17.36
N GLY A 263 15.18 8.56 -16.10
CA GLY A 263 14.77 9.26 -14.89
C GLY A 263 13.46 8.72 -14.32
N LEU A 264 13.42 8.48 -13.00
CA LEU A 264 12.28 7.84 -12.32
C LEU A 264 10.94 8.59 -12.52
N PHE A 265 10.98 9.93 -12.59
CA PHE A 265 9.80 10.79 -12.73
C PHE A 265 9.64 11.36 -14.14
N SER A 266 10.29 10.78 -15.14
CA SER A 266 10.19 11.24 -16.52
C SER A 266 8.78 11.03 -17.08
N ILE A 267 8.28 12.04 -17.79
CA ILE A 267 7.00 11.95 -18.52
C ILE A 267 7.03 10.89 -19.62
N ALA A 268 8.21 10.45 -20.04
CA ALA A 268 8.39 9.36 -21.00
C ALA A 268 7.75 8.04 -20.52
N HIS A 269 7.54 7.88 -19.20
CA HIS A 269 6.89 6.69 -18.62
C HIS A 269 5.36 6.73 -18.74
N ILE A 270 4.75 7.88 -19.05
CA ILE A 270 3.28 8.03 -19.08
C ILE A 270 2.63 7.05 -20.07
N PRO A 271 3.07 6.93 -21.33
CA PRO A 271 2.43 6.01 -22.29
C PRO A 271 2.46 4.55 -21.83
N MET A 272 3.60 4.07 -21.33
CA MET A 272 3.76 2.70 -20.83
C MET A 272 2.87 2.45 -19.61
N ASN A 273 2.78 3.39 -18.68
CA ASN A 273 1.92 3.25 -17.50
C ASN A 273 0.42 3.26 -17.87
N ILE A 274 0.00 4.09 -18.83
CA ILE A 274 -1.39 4.09 -19.34
C ILE A 274 -1.71 2.75 -20.00
N ASP A 275 -0.80 2.21 -20.81
CA ASP A 275 -0.97 0.91 -21.42
C ASP A 275 -1.12 -0.17 -20.34
N LEU A 276 -0.13 -0.34 -19.47
CA LEU A 276 -0.14 -1.38 -18.41
C LEU A 276 -1.33 -1.28 -17.47
N LEU A 277 -1.75 -0.05 -17.10
CA LEU A 277 -2.83 0.15 -16.15
C LEU A 277 -4.22 -0.05 -16.77
N PHE A 278 -4.44 0.40 -18.02
CA PHE A 278 -5.80 0.49 -18.59
C PHE A 278 -6.02 -0.37 -19.83
N LEU A 279 -5.00 -0.65 -20.64
CA LEU A 279 -5.17 -1.20 -21.99
C LEU A 279 -4.52 -2.58 -22.19
N HIS A 280 -3.48 -2.90 -21.42
CA HIS A 280 -2.62 -4.05 -21.67
C HIS A 280 -3.38 -5.37 -21.56
N LEU A 281 -3.35 -6.14 -22.64
CA LEU A 281 -4.04 -7.41 -22.80
C LEU A 281 -3.18 -8.58 -22.31
N PRO A 282 -3.78 -9.72 -21.92
CA PRO A 282 -3.00 -10.90 -21.62
C PRO A 282 -2.27 -11.43 -22.86
N THR A 283 -1.11 -12.05 -22.64
CA THR A 283 -0.30 -12.67 -23.69
C THR A 283 -0.94 -14.00 -24.14
N PRO A 284 -1.22 -14.19 -25.45
CA PRO A 284 -1.72 -15.46 -25.96
C PRO A 284 -0.64 -16.56 -25.87
N ILE A 285 -1.07 -17.79 -25.56
CA ILE A 285 -0.23 -18.99 -25.52
C ILE A 285 -0.88 -20.13 -26.29
N ALA A 286 -0.08 -21.04 -26.84
CA ALA A 286 -0.56 -22.09 -27.76
C ALA A 286 -1.41 -23.18 -27.09
N ALA A 287 -1.32 -23.32 -25.78
CA ALA A 287 -2.01 -24.36 -25.01
C ALA A 287 -2.89 -23.72 -23.92
N PRO A 288 -3.94 -24.42 -23.42
CA PRO A 288 -4.75 -23.96 -22.30
C PRO A 288 -3.88 -23.46 -21.12
N PRO A 289 -4.21 -22.32 -20.48
CA PRO A 289 -5.44 -21.53 -20.61
C PRO A 289 -5.50 -20.54 -21.79
N TYR A 290 -4.62 -20.67 -22.80
CA TYR A 290 -4.52 -19.82 -24.01
C TYR A 290 -4.13 -18.37 -23.78
N PHE A 291 -4.14 -17.90 -22.54
CA PHE A 291 -3.74 -16.55 -22.14
C PHE A 291 -2.97 -16.60 -20.84
N LYS A 292 -1.93 -15.78 -20.70
CA LYS A 292 -1.18 -15.59 -19.45
C LYS A 292 -0.85 -14.12 -19.22
N PRO A 293 -0.59 -13.69 -17.97
CA PRO A 293 0.07 -12.42 -17.71
C PRO A 293 1.43 -12.37 -18.41
N ASP A 294 1.81 -11.20 -18.91
CA ASP A 294 3.10 -10.96 -19.58
C ASP A 294 4.28 -10.89 -18.60
N GLY A 295 4.00 -10.58 -17.33
CA GLY A 295 4.96 -10.42 -16.24
C GLY A 295 5.22 -8.96 -15.83
N LEU A 296 4.79 -7.98 -16.62
CA LEU A 296 4.92 -6.54 -16.32
C LEU A 296 3.60 -5.97 -15.78
N GLY A 297 2.46 -6.47 -16.24
CA GLY A 297 1.15 -6.02 -15.78
C GLY A 297 0.02 -6.43 -16.71
N MET A 298 -1.20 -6.07 -16.34
CA MET A 298 -2.38 -6.25 -17.18
C MET A 298 -3.40 -5.21 -16.78
N SER A 299 -4.22 -4.78 -17.75
CA SER A 299 -5.28 -3.80 -17.51
C SER A 299 -6.08 -4.13 -16.24
N VAL A 300 -6.24 -3.12 -15.39
CA VAL A 300 -7.04 -3.22 -14.17
C VAL A 300 -8.51 -3.50 -14.48
N PHE A 301 -9.00 -3.15 -15.67
CA PHE A 301 -10.38 -3.44 -16.07
C PHE A 301 -10.58 -4.88 -16.53
N ILE A 302 -9.51 -5.55 -16.98
CA ILE A 302 -9.53 -6.99 -17.30
C ILE A 302 -9.45 -7.80 -16.01
N THR A 303 -8.51 -7.41 -15.13
CA THR A 303 -8.30 -8.13 -13.88
C THR A 303 -9.39 -7.83 -12.85
N SER A 304 -9.96 -6.62 -12.85
CA SER A 304 -10.96 -6.14 -11.89
C SER A 304 -12.14 -5.38 -12.56
N PRO A 305 -12.95 -6.04 -13.40
CA PRO A 305 -14.02 -5.36 -14.15
C PRO A 305 -15.06 -4.66 -13.25
N GLY A 306 -15.24 -5.12 -12.01
CA GLY A 306 -16.12 -4.47 -11.03
C GLY A 306 -15.70 -3.04 -10.66
N LEU A 307 -14.45 -2.62 -10.92
CA LEU A 307 -14.05 -1.23 -10.74
C LEU A 307 -14.83 -0.26 -11.63
N LEU A 308 -15.39 -0.74 -12.76
CA LEU A 308 -16.26 0.07 -13.62
C LEU A 308 -17.54 0.54 -12.92
N PHE A 309 -17.95 -0.07 -11.80
CA PHE A 309 -19.04 0.45 -10.98
C PHE A 309 -18.74 1.85 -10.43
N ALA A 310 -17.47 2.26 -10.31
CA ALA A 310 -17.10 3.62 -9.91
C ALA A 310 -17.63 4.69 -10.87
N LEU A 311 -17.88 4.36 -12.15
CA LEU A 311 -18.50 5.27 -13.11
C LEU A 311 -19.92 5.69 -12.71
N ARG A 312 -20.60 4.87 -11.87
CA ARG A 312 -21.94 5.14 -11.34
C ARG A 312 -21.92 5.86 -9.98
N ALA A 313 -20.75 6.25 -9.47
CA ALA A 313 -20.66 7.03 -8.24
C ALA A 313 -21.41 8.37 -8.36
N ASP A 314 -21.81 8.96 -7.23
CA ASP A 314 -22.35 10.31 -7.22
C ASP A 314 -21.21 11.33 -7.40
N TRP A 315 -20.93 11.68 -8.65
CA TRP A 315 -19.91 12.68 -9.01
C TRP A 315 -20.32 14.12 -8.70
N ARG A 316 -21.54 14.35 -8.19
CA ARG A 316 -21.92 15.65 -7.61
C ARG A 316 -21.37 15.81 -6.18
N ASP A 317 -21.04 14.71 -5.51
CA ASP A 317 -20.32 14.75 -4.24
C ASP A 317 -18.82 15.01 -4.48
N ARG A 318 -18.29 16.02 -3.80
CA ARG A 318 -16.86 16.36 -3.83
C ARG A 318 -15.98 15.23 -3.31
N ARG A 319 -16.49 14.39 -2.39
CA ARG A 319 -15.75 13.24 -1.86
C ARG A 319 -15.39 12.24 -2.95
N SER A 320 -16.28 12.02 -3.92
CA SER A 320 -16.02 11.13 -5.06
C SER A 320 -14.79 11.59 -5.85
N TRP A 321 -14.68 12.91 -6.09
CA TRP A 321 -13.51 13.51 -6.74
C TRP A 321 -12.23 13.43 -5.90
N TRP A 322 -12.33 13.65 -4.58
CA TRP A 322 -11.17 13.53 -3.71
C TRP A 322 -10.65 12.10 -3.63
N LEU A 323 -11.53 11.10 -3.62
CA LEU A 323 -11.15 9.69 -3.66
C LEU A 323 -10.56 9.29 -5.02
N ALA A 324 -11.15 9.77 -6.12
CA ALA A 324 -10.61 9.54 -7.45
C ALA A 324 -9.21 10.14 -7.59
N GLY A 325 -9.01 11.36 -7.08
CA GLY A 325 -7.70 11.99 -7.03
C GLY A 325 -6.70 11.21 -6.19
N ALA A 326 -7.11 10.74 -5.00
CA ALA A 326 -6.27 9.90 -4.14
C ALA A 326 -5.90 8.54 -4.76
N ALA A 327 -6.77 7.98 -5.62
CA ALA A 327 -6.53 6.71 -6.29
C ALA A 327 -5.56 6.83 -7.49
N VAL A 328 -5.49 8.02 -8.09
CA VAL A 328 -4.60 8.34 -9.22
C VAL A 328 -3.23 8.80 -8.73
N ALA A 329 -3.19 9.46 -7.58
CA ALA A 329 -2.02 10.07 -6.96
C ALA A 329 -1.09 9.02 -6.30
#